data_AF-W9YFL7-F1
#
_entry.id   AF-W9YFL7-F1
#
_cell.length_a   1.000
_cell.length_b   1.000
_cell.length_c   1.000
_cell.angle_alpha   90.00
_cell.angle_beta   90.00
_cell.angle_gamma   90.00
#
_symmetry.space_group_name_H-M   'P 1'
#
loop_
_entity.id
_entity.type
_entity.pdbx_description
1 polymer ?
#
loop_
_entity_poly.entity_id
_entity_poly.type
_entity_poly.pdbx_seq_one_letter_code
_entity_poly.pdbx_strand_id
1 'polypeptide(L)'
;MDFHQEQSYPPRQGQPFCRPFFLRIRNIEHTQDPQIPPPERGPDFYWAPPESRNQFRLKDTTSWWIWDPEEYPRAYNLQRLRPATPEENERRVTLRSCTMFWGPDRHGYLIVPVDCLKIELSSTTLPWRRLSFGRTRKPETAQVALAGYHMERYHLHIPGPEHWFEQLLPVVCEPPSLAPRTCTLAGDLSVLVGLIAFSADPSTAIRAVDQSFRPNPASTRFHPNQLPKYPQNLFRGMIIEIGYDPFVVTEAELRQWEDGRWGEIFS
;
A
#
# COMPACT_ATOMS: atom_id res chain seq x y z
N MET A 1 -11.26 28.98 -25.74
CA MET A 1 -10.49 27.88 -25.09
C MET A 1 -11.42 27.30 -24.06
N ASP A 2 -12.23 26.34 -24.48
CA ASP A 2 -13.23 25.73 -23.62
C ASP A 2 -12.59 24.57 -22.85
N PHE A 3 -12.65 24.67 -21.53
CA PHE A 3 -12.29 23.59 -20.61
C PHE A 3 -13.34 22.50 -20.74
N HIS A 4 -13.00 21.37 -21.36
CA HIS A 4 -13.78 20.15 -21.25
C HIS A 4 -13.79 19.70 -19.79
N GLN A 5 -14.95 19.81 -19.14
CA GLN A 5 -15.25 19.07 -17.91
C GLN A 5 -15.12 17.58 -18.21
N GLU A 6 -14.08 16.94 -17.67
CA GLU A 6 -13.94 15.48 -17.66
C GLU A 6 -15.09 14.88 -16.85
N GLN A 7 -16.06 14.31 -17.56
CA GLN A 7 -17.10 13.49 -16.95
C GLN A 7 -16.48 12.14 -16.54
N SER A 8 -16.08 12.05 -15.27
CA SER A 8 -15.82 10.76 -14.62
C SER A 8 -17.14 10.00 -14.50
N TYR A 9 -17.29 8.90 -15.24
CA TYR A 9 -18.49 8.06 -15.14
C TYR A 9 -18.52 7.37 -13.76
N PRO A 10 -19.62 7.51 -12.98
CA PRO A 10 -19.76 6.76 -11.75
C PRO A 10 -19.80 5.25 -12.05
N PRO A 11 -19.38 4.40 -11.10
CA PRO A 11 -19.46 2.95 -11.26
C PRO A 11 -20.90 2.53 -11.63
N ARG A 12 -21.01 1.54 -12.52
CA ARG A 12 -22.31 0.92 -12.85
C ARG A 12 -22.96 0.45 -11.54
N GLN A 13 -24.23 0.79 -11.33
CA GLN A 13 -24.95 0.48 -10.08
C GLN A 13 -24.72 -0.98 -9.66
N GLY A 14 -24.06 -1.18 -8.52
CA GLY A 14 -23.81 -2.49 -7.90
C GLY A 14 -22.42 -3.09 -8.06
N GLN A 15 -21.52 -2.54 -8.90
CA GLN A 15 -20.13 -3.03 -8.98
C GLN A 15 -19.15 -2.11 -8.24
N PRO A 16 -18.22 -2.65 -7.43
CA PRO A 16 -17.22 -1.83 -6.79
C PRO A 16 -16.22 -1.26 -7.81
N PHE A 17 -15.89 0.02 -7.67
CA PHE A 17 -14.98 0.72 -8.57
C PHE A 17 -13.59 0.07 -8.59
N CYS A 18 -13.01 -0.06 -9.78
CA CYS A 18 -11.62 -0.47 -9.97
C CYS A 18 -11.04 0.19 -11.23
N ARG A 19 -9.74 0.47 -11.21
CA ARG A 19 -8.97 0.95 -12.36
C ARG A 19 -7.61 0.27 -12.40
N PRO A 20 -7.06 0.05 -13.60
CA PRO A 20 -5.73 -0.50 -13.71
C PRO A 20 -4.68 0.45 -13.15
N PHE A 21 -3.61 -0.10 -12.58
CA PHE A 21 -2.46 0.67 -12.14
C PHE A 21 -1.18 -0.16 -12.24
N PHE A 22 -0.06 0.54 -12.39
CA PHE A 22 1.26 -0.06 -12.40
C PHE A 22 1.75 -0.20 -10.96
N LEU A 23 2.43 -1.30 -10.67
CA LEU A 23 3.15 -1.48 -9.43
C LEU A 23 4.57 -2.01 -9.67
N ARG A 24 5.48 -1.61 -8.78
CA ARG A 24 6.82 -2.17 -8.66
C ARG A 24 7.20 -2.26 -7.19
N ILE A 25 7.81 -3.39 -6.83
CA ILE A 25 8.27 -3.68 -5.48
C ILE A 25 9.79 -3.79 -5.51
N ARG A 26 10.45 -3.05 -4.62
CA ARG A 26 11.90 -3.11 -4.41
C ARG A 26 12.18 -3.52 -2.98
N ASN A 27 12.81 -4.67 -2.76
CA ASN A 27 13.25 -5.05 -1.42
C ASN A 27 14.54 -4.30 -1.09
N ILE A 28 14.57 -3.70 0.10
CA ILE A 28 15.71 -2.91 0.56
C ILE A 28 16.15 -3.37 1.94
N GLU A 29 17.40 -3.09 2.25
CA GLU A 29 17.95 -3.16 3.60
C GLU A 29 18.53 -1.80 3.96
N HIS A 30 18.73 -1.58 5.26
CA HIS A 30 19.54 -0.47 5.72
C HIS A 30 20.73 -1.03 6.50
N THR A 31 21.83 -0.28 6.46
CA THR A 31 22.98 -0.56 7.30
C THR A 31 22.56 -0.19 8.72
N GLN A 32 22.55 -1.15 9.64
CA GLN A 32 22.58 -0.83 11.07
C GLN A 32 24.03 -0.46 11.36
N ASP A 33 24.32 0.83 11.52
CA ASP A 33 25.58 1.22 12.13
C ASP A 33 25.45 0.95 13.64
N PRO A 34 26.14 -0.06 14.20
CA PRO A 34 26.02 -0.38 15.62
C PRO A 34 26.55 0.75 16.53
N GLN A 35 27.26 1.74 15.99
CA GLN A 35 27.77 2.89 16.73
C GLN A 35 26.81 4.09 16.71
N ILE A 36 25.80 4.10 15.84
CA ILE A 36 24.81 5.18 15.79
C ILE A 36 23.61 4.73 16.62
N PRO A 37 23.37 5.32 17.81
CA PRO A 37 22.17 5.01 18.56
C PRO A 37 20.95 5.34 17.70
N PRO A 38 19.89 4.51 17.72
CA PRO A 38 18.70 4.78 16.95
C PRO A 38 18.17 6.17 17.32
N PRO A 39 17.70 6.97 16.35
CA PRO A 39 17.28 8.33 16.60
C PRO A 39 16.19 8.34 17.68
N GLU A 40 16.47 8.94 18.83
CA GLU A 40 15.55 9.02 19.98
C GLU A 40 14.35 9.95 19.74
N ARG A 41 14.18 10.49 18.52
CA ARG A 41 13.22 11.55 18.23
C ARG A 41 12.00 11.04 17.50
N GLY A 42 10.97 10.76 18.27
CA GLY A 42 9.58 10.68 17.82
C GLY A 42 8.66 10.79 19.04
N PRO A 43 7.43 11.30 18.90
CA PRO A 43 6.50 11.44 20.04
C PRO A 43 6.15 10.10 20.73
N ASP A 44 6.53 8.96 20.14
CA ASP A 44 6.07 7.63 20.54
C ASP A 44 7.18 6.59 20.83
N PHE A 45 8.41 7.01 21.16
CA PHE A 45 9.54 6.10 21.55
C PHE A 45 9.74 4.89 20.60
N TYR A 46 9.53 5.11 19.31
CA TYR A 46 9.63 4.07 18.30
C TYR A 46 11.01 4.15 17.64
N TRP A 47 11.70 3.02 17.54
CA TRP A 47 12.87 2.92 16.66
C TRP A 47 12.46 3.35 15.24
N ALA A 48 13.28 4.14 14.56
CA ALA A 48 13.05 4.54 13.18
C ALA A 48 14.24 4.14 12.29
N PRO A 49 14.00 3.78 11.02
CA PRO A 49 15.08 3.56 10.07
C PRO A 49 15.92 4.82 9.89
N PRO A 50 17.13 4.70 9.31
CA PRO A 50 17.97 5.85 9.02
C PRO A 50 17.27 6.93 8.18
N GLU A 51 17.69 8.17 8.35
CA GLU A 51 17.22 9.27 7.49
C GLU A 51 18.08 9.42 6.23
N SER A 52 19.32 8.93 6.25
CA SER A 52 20.23 9.09 5.13
C SER A 52 20.06 8.05 4.05
N ARG A 53 19.93 8.53 2.81
CA ARG A 53 19.77 7.67 1.63
C ARG A 53 20.94 6.70 1.44
N ASN A 54 22.15 7.12 1.86
CA ASN A 54 23.38 6.35 1.71
C ASN A 54 23.42 5.12 2.65
N GLN A 55 22.53 5.06 3.64
CA GLN A 55 22.42 3.94 4.55
C GLN A 55 21.51 2.84 4.00
N PHE A 56 20.78 3.09 2.91
CA PHE A 56 19.90 2.11 2.27
C PHE A 56 20.58 1.42 1.09
N ARG A 57 20.30 0.14 0.92
CA ARG A 57 20.77 -0.68 -0.21
C ARG A 57 19.62 -1.44 -0.84
N LEU A 58 19.61 -1.47 -2.17
CA LEU A 58 18.69 -2.28 -2.94
C LEU A 58 19.15 -3.74 -2.91
N LYS A 59 18.28 -4.66 -2.51
CA LYS A 59 18.55 -6.11 -2.57
C LYS A 59 18.06 -6.71 -3.87
N ASP A 60 16.82 -6.41 -4.22
CA ASP A 60 16.18 -6.89 -5.44
C ASP A 60 15.07 -5.93 -5.88
N THR A 61 14.64 -6.10 -7.13
CA THR A 61 13.55 -5.34 -7.72
C THR A 61 12.71 -6.25 -8.59
N THR A 62 11.40 -6.06 -8.54
CA THR A 62 10.51 -6.60 -9.55
C THR A 62 10.58 -5.74 -10.82
N SER A 63 10.19 -6.31 -11.95
CA SER A 63 9.76 -5.53 -13.12
C SER A 63 8.52 -4.69 -12.79
N TRP A 64 8.12 -3.82 -13.71
CA TRP A 64 6.81 -3.19 -13.65
C TRP A 64 5.73 -4.20 -14.01
N TRP A 65 4.75 -4.32 -13.11
CA TRP A 65 3.54 -5.11 -13.32
C TRP A 65 2.35 -4.16 -13.40
N ILE A 66 1.32 -4.58 -14.12
CA ILE A 66 0.03 -3.90 -14.17
C ILE A 66 -0.97 -4.81 -13.49
N TRP A 67 -1.66 -4.28 -12.48
CA TRP A 67 -2.91 -4.86 -12.03
C TRP A 67 -4.01 -4.39 -12.95
N ASP A 68 -4.63 -5.32 -13.65
CA ASP A 68 -5.64 -5.04 -14.67
C ASP A 68 -6.95 -5.75 -14.29
N PRO A 69 -8.03 -5.01 -13.95
CA PRO A 69 -9.30 -5.61 -13.63
C PRO A 69 -10.04 -6.18 -14.85
N GLU A 70 -9.69 -5.75 -16.07
CA GLU A 70 -10.37 -6.15 -17.30
C GLU A 70 -9.69 -7.35 -17.97
N GLU A 71 -8.37 -7.46 -17.80
CA GLU A 71 -7.59 -8.52 -18.41
C GLU A 71 -7.45 -9.77 -17.52
N TYR A 72 -7.43 -10.94 -18.16
CA TYR A 72 -7.15 -12.23 -17.52
C TYR A 72 -5.83 -12.80 -18.06
N PRO A 73 -4.68 -12.44 -17.50
CA PRO A 73 -3.38 -12.87 -18.01
C PRO A 73 -3.15 -14.39 -17.84
N ARG A 74 -3.41 -15.18 -18.90
CA ARG A 74 -3.16 -16.63 -18.87
C ARG A 74 -1.68 -17.03 -18.92
N ALA A 75 -0.80 -16.12 -19.34
CA ALA A 75 0.60 -16.45 -19.64
C ALA A 75 1.50 -16.65 -18.41
N TYR A 76 1.11 -16.16 -17.23
CA TYR A 76 1.98 -16.12 -16.04
C TYR A 76 1.44 -16.88 -14.82
N ASN A 77 0.34 -17.63 -14.97
CA ASN A 77 -0.41 -18.23 -13.85
C ASN A 77 -0.80 -17.20 -12.78
N LEU A 78 -1.03 -15.96 -13.19
CA LEU A 78 -1.52 -14.85 -12.38
C LEU A 78 -2.91 -14.46 -12.89
N GLN A 79 -3.80 -14.03 -12.00
CA GLN A 79 -5.19 -13.77 -12.35
C GLN A 79 -5.43 -12.36 -12.86
N ARG A 80 -4.70 -11.37 -12.32
CA ARG A 80 -4.89 -9.93 -12.56
C ARG A 80 -3.59 -9.17 -12.80
N LEU A 81 -2.46 -9.77 -12.45
CA LEU A 81 -1.15 -9.17 -12.70
C LEU A 81 -0.54 -9.65 -14.00
N ARG A 82 -0.11 -8.70 -14.83
CA ARG A 82 0.71 -8.95 -16.02
C ARG A 82 1.92 -8.02 -16.07
N PRO A 83 3.02 -8.42 -16.72
CA PRO A 83 4.10 -7.48 -16.99
C PRO A 83 3.60 -6.35 -17.89
N ALA A 84 4.10 -5.14 -17.66
CA ALA A 84 3.89 -4.03 -18.58
C ALA A 84 4.65 -4.28 -19.89
N THR A 85 4.05 -3.91 -21.03
CA THR A 85 4.80 -3.88 -22.30
C THR A 85 5.80 -2.72 -22.29
N PRO A 86 6.82 -2.73 -23.17
CA PRO A 86 7.74 -1.60 -23.32
C PRO A 86 7.01 -0.27 -23.55
N GLU A 87 6.00 -0.25 -24.42
CA GLU A 87 5.25 0.96 -24.79
C GLU A 87 4.40 1.48 -23.62
N GLU A 88 3.76 0.59 -22.86
CA GLU A 88 3.03 0.95 -21.65
C GLU A 88 3.98 1.51 -20.58
N ASN A 89 5.16 0.91 -20.42
CA ASN A 89 6.14 1.36 -19.46
C ASN A 89 6.78 2.71 -19.85
N GLU A 90 6.88 3.02 -21.14
CA GLU A 90 7.31 4.34 -21.63
C GLU A 90 6.29 5.44 -21.34
N ARG A 91 4.98 5.13 -21.42
CA ARG A 91 3.90 6.08 -21.11
C ARG A 91 3.63 6.22 -19.62
N ARG A 92 4.09 5.27 -18.80
CA ARG A 92 3.84 5.21 -17.36
C ARG A 92 4.27 6.48 -16.64
N VAL A 93 3.31 7.13 -15.98
CA VAL A 93 3.55 8.21 -15.03
C VAL A 93 3.58 7.65 -13.61
N THR A 94 4.51 8.12 -12.77
CA THR A 94 4.58 7.68 -11.36
C THR A 94 3.57 8.48 -10.54
N LEU A 95 2.63 7.79 -9.89
CA LEU A 95 1.65 8.40 -8.99
C LEU A 95 2.28 8.68 -7.62
N ARG A 96 2.88 7.64 -7.02
CA ARG A 96 3.46 7.72 -5.68
C ARG A 96 4.51 6.65 -5.45
N SER A 97 5.45 6.93 -4.57
CA SER A 97 6.35 5.94 -3.97
C SER A 97 6.13 5.92 -2.47
N CYS A 98 6.23 4.75 -1.84
CA CYS A 98 6.23 4.64 -0.40
C CYS A 98 7.33 3.67 0.03
N THR A 99 8.21 4.14 0.91
CA THR A 99 9.13 3.25 1.61
C THR A 99 8.45 2.77 2.88
N MET A 100 8.49 1.46 3.11
CA MET A 100 7.85 0.78 4.23
C MET A 100 8.84 -0.16 4.92
N PHE A 101 8.85 -0.19 6.25
CA PHE A 101 9.62 -1.11 7.07
C PHE A 101 8.72 -1.83 8.07
N TRP A 102 8.92 -3.14 8.21
CA TRP A 102 8.40 -3.90 9.33
C TRP A 102 9.40 -3.88 10.50
N GLY A 103 8.94 -3.41 11.65
CA GLY A 103 9.69 -3.42 12.91
C GLY A 103 9.22 -4.54 13.84
N PRO A 104 10.00 -5.62 14.04
CA PRO A 104 9.59 -6.77 14.86
C PRO A 104 9.36 -6.41 16.32
N ASP A 105 10.17 -5.53 16.92
CA ASP A 105 10.11 -5.18 18.36
C ASP A 105 8.77 -4.58 18.82
N ARG A 106 8.00 -4.06 17.86
CA ARG A 106 6.75 -3.36 18.10
C ARG A 106 5.61 -3.90 17.26
N HIS A 107 5.87 -4.96 16.48
CA HIS A 107 4.94 -5.57 15.55
C HIS A 107 4.20 -4.53 14.70
N GLY A 108 4.92 -3.61 14.06
CA GLY A 108 4.27 -2.51 13.35
C GLY A 108 5.04 -2.00 12.15
N TYR A 109 4.30 -1.40 11.22
CA TYR A 109 4.85 -0.81 10.01
C TYR A 109 5.25 0.65 10.22
N LEU A 110 6.44 1.00 9.73
CA LEU A 110 6.90 2.37 9.56
C LEU A 110 6.91 2.71 8.08
N ILE A 111 6.39 3.88 7.75
CA ILE A 111 6.19 4.29 6.37
C ILE A 111 6.63 5.75 6.17
N VAL A 112 7.05 6.06 4.95
CA VAL A 112 7.30 7.43 4.46
C VAL A 112 6.95 7.50 2.97
N PRO A 113 6.28 8.57 2.47
CA PRO A 113 5.70 8.59 1.13
C PRO A 113 6.73 9.02 0.07
N VAL A 114 7.95 8.51 0.17
CA VAL A 114 9.05 8.76 -0.77
C VAL A 114 9.89 7.51 -0.97
N ASP A 115 10.74 7.53 -1.99
CA ASP A 115 11.78 6.52 -2.24
C ASP A 115 13.05 6.89 -1.47
N CYS A 116 13.37 6.16 -0.41
CA CYS A 116 14.54 6.43 0.45
C CYS A 116 15.89 6.13 -0.22
N LEU A 117 15.93 5.47 -1.39
CA LEU A 117 17.15 5.33 -2.18
C LEU A 117 17.44 6.59 -3.01
N LYS A 118 16.43 7.44 -3.23
CA LYS A 118 16.55 8.68 -4.02
C LYS A 118 16.59 9.92 -3.13
N ILE A 119 15.83 9.92 -2.04
CA ILE A 119 15.60 11.10 -1.19
C ILE A 119 16.34 10.96 0.14
N GLU A 120 17.05 12.02 0.53
CA GLU A 120 17.66 12.17 1.84
C GLU A 120 16.61 12.70 2.82
N LEU A 121 16.08 11.85 3.71
CA LEU A 121 14.94 12.21 4.57
C LEU A 121 15.27 13.35 5.53
N SER A 122 16.52 13.45 5.98
CA SER A 122 17.01 14.52 6.87
C SER A 122 16.87 15.93 6.27
N SER A 123 16.75 16.01 4.94
CA SER A 123 16.51 17.25 4.19
C SER A 123 15.03 17.50 3.85
N THR A 124 14.12 16.65 4.31
CA THR A 124 12.68 16.75 4.04
C THR A 124 11.90 17.05 5.32
N THR A 125 10.65 17.46 5.16
CA THR A 125 9.69 17.57 6.27
C THR A 125 8.92 16.28 6.54
N LEU A 126 9.34 15.15 5.93
CA LEU A 126 8.64 13.87 5.96
C LEU A 126 9.34 12.90 6.92
N PRO A 127 9.02 12.91 8.23
CA PRO A 127 9.60 11.96 9.17
C PRO A 127 9.09 10.55 8.93
N TRP A 128 9.79 9.54 9.45
CA TRP A 128 9.20 8.21 9.60
C TRP A 128 7.94 8.28 10.47
N ARG A 129 6.88 7.60 10.03
CA ARG A 129 5.63 7.48 10.79
C ARG A 129 5.16 6.05 10.84
N ARG A 130 4.40 5.70 11.88
CA ARG A 130 3.68 4.43 11.91
C ARG A 130 2.61 4.43 10.82
N LEU A 131 2.28 3.25 10.30
CA LEU A 131 1.04 3.07 9.54
C LEU A 131 -0.12 3.66 10.34
N SER A 132 -0.90 4.51 9.67
CA SER A 132 -1.96 5.26 10.29
C SER A 132 -3.26 5.15 9.50
N PHE A 133 -4.38 5.36 10.19
CA PHE A 133 -5.74 5.24 9.71
C PHE A 133 -6.52 6.53 9.93
N GLY A 134 -7.20 6.95 8.89
CA GLY A 134 -8.13 8.07 8.89
C GLY A 134 -9.55 7.59 8.69
N ARG A 135 -10.46 8.55 8.52
CA ARG A 135 -11.85 8.31 8.17
C ARG A 135 -12.18 9.05 6.89
N THR A 136 -13.10 8.50 6.11
CA THR A 136 -13.68 9.25 5.01
C THR A 136 -14.47 10.46 5.56
N ARG A 137 -14.53 11.54 4.79
CA ARG A 137 -15.28 12.74 5.18
C ARG A 137 -16.79 12.60 4.99
N LYS A 138 -17.22 11.61 4.20
CA LYS A 138 -18.62 11.44 3.83
C LYS A 138 -19.33 10.51 4.81
N PRO A 139 -20.55 10.87 5.30
CA PRO A 139 -21.32 10.00 6.18
C PRO A 139 -21.63 8.63 5.57
N GLU A 140 -21.87 8.57 4.25
CA GLU A 140 -22.21 7.35 3.51
C GLU A 140 -21.08 6.30 3.48
N THR A 141 -19.83 6.74 3.63
CA THR A 141 -18.65 5.86 3.69
C THR A 141 -17.95 5.92 5.04
N ALA A 142 -18.64 6.35 6.11
CA ALA A 142 -18.04 6.57 7.43
C ALA A 142 -17.42 5.31 8.07
N GLN A 143 -17.78 4.12 7.58
CA GLN A 143 -17.22 2.82 7.98
C GLN A 143 -15.93 2.44 7.22
N VAL A 144 -15.53 3.22 6.21
CA VAL A 144 -14.28 3.02 5.47
C VAL A 144 -13.15 3.68 6.25
N ALA A 145 -12.20 2.86 6.72
CA ALA A 145 -10.92 3.32 7.23
C ALA A 145 -9.98 3.65 6.06
N LEU A 146 -9.23 4.75 6.18
CA LEU A 146 -8.24 5.15 5.18
C LEU A 146 -6.83 4.86 5.69
N ALA A 147 -6.15 3.86 5.13
CA ALA A 147 -4.76 3.55 5.47
C ALA A 147 -3.78 4.46 4.71
N GLY A 148 -2.81 5.05 5.41
CA GLY A 148 -1.79 5.86 4.77
C GLY A 148 -0.82 6.52 5.74
N TYR A 149 0.00 7.43 5.20
CA TYR A 149 1.07 8.12 5.93
C TYR A 149 0.58 9.32 6.76
N HIS A 150 -0.35 10.11 6.21
CA HIS A 150 -0.86 11.32 6.85
C HIS A 150 -2.27 11.11 7.43
N MET A 151 -2.40 10.16 8.36
CA MET A 151 -3.69 9.90 8.99
C MET A 151 -3.71 10.23 10.48
N GLU A 152 -4.91 10.19 11.05
CA GLU A 152 -5.18 10.72 12.39
C GLU A 152 -4.70 9.81 13.53
N ARG A 153 -4.76 8.48 13.34
CA ARG A 153 -4.54 7.49 14.41
C ARG A 153 -3.72 6.32 13.90
N TYR A 154 -2.96 5.64 14.75
CA TYR A 154 -2.22 4.41 14.38
C TYR A 154 -3.04 3.12 14.58
N HIS A 155 -4.25 3.25 15.14
CA HIS A 155 -5.23 2.17 15.25
C HIS A 155 -6.45 2.50 14.39
N LEU A 156 -7.14 1.46 13.93
CA LEU A 156 -8.43 1.59 13.28
C LEU A 156 -9.45 2.20 14.24
N HIS A 157 -10.43 2.91 13.69
CA HIS A 157 -11.46 3.55 14.49
C HIS A 157 -12.57 2.57 14.96
N ILE A 158 -12.70 1.46 14.25
CA ILE A 158 -13.65 0.35 14.39
C ILE A 158 -12.86 -0.92 13.99
N PRO A 159 -13.10 -2.10 14.58
CA PRO A 159 -12.32 -3.30 14.26
C PRO A 159 -12.46 -3.67 12.78
N GLY A 160 -11.40 -4.19 12.16
CA GLY A 160 -11.49 -4.84 10.85
C GLY A 160 -11.94 -6.30 10.99
N PRO A 161 -12.22 -6.98 9.88
CA PRO A 161 -12.34 -8.44 9.86
C PRO A 161 -11.08 -9.15 10.38
N GLU A 162 -11.23 -10.26 11.10
CA GLU A 162 -10.12 -11.02 11.71
C GLU A 162 -9.02 -11.41 10.71
N HIS A 163 -9.42 -11.87 9.52
CA HIS A 163 -8.51 -12.30 8.47
C HIS A 163 -7.59 -11.17 7.93
N TRP A 164 -7.91 -9.90 8.17
CA TRP A 164 -6.95 -8.82 7.92
C TRP A 164 -5.80 -8.83 8.91
N PHE A 165 -6.05 -9.15 10.19
CA PHE A 165 -5.01 -9.15 11.22
C PHE A 165 -4.10 -10.38 11.15
N GLU A 166 -4.56 -11.44 10.49
CA GLU A 166 -3.75 -12.63 10.20
C GLU A 166 -2.67 -12.38 9.13
N GLN A 167 -2.84 -11.36 8.27
CA GLN A 167 -1.99 -11.15 7.08
C GLN A 167 -1.65 -9.71 6.74
N LEU A 168 -2.61 -8.78 6.81
CA LEU A 168 -2.48 -7.42 6.30
C LEU A 168 -2.06 -6.42 7.38
N LEU A 169 -2.69 -6.49 8.55
CA LEU A 169 -2.53 -5.53 9.63
C LEU A 169 -1.97 -6.22 10.88
N PRO A 170 -1.08 -5.59 11.63
CA PRO A 170 -0.69 -6.12 12.93
C PRO A 170 -1.76 -5.83 13.99
N VAL A 171 -1.76 -6.64 15.06
CA VAL A 171 -2.68 -6.48 16.21
C VAL A 171 -2.61 -5.09 16.84
N VAL A 172 -1.46 -4.40 16.78
CA VAL A 172 -1.31 -3.03 17.30
C VAL A 172 -2.17 -1.99 16.56
N CYS A 173 -2.73 -2.34 15.39
CA CYS A 173 -3.67 -1.52 14.63
C CYS A 173 -5.13 -1.74 15.06
N GLU A 174 -5.43 -2.71 15.92
CA GLU A 174 -6.78 -2.91 16.44
C GLU A 174 -7.24 -1.72 17.31
N PRO A 175 -8.53 -1.36 17.29
CA PRO A 175 -9.06 -0.36 18.20
C PRO A 175 -9.00 -0.85 19.66
N PRO A 176 -8.90 0.07 20.63
CA PRO A 176 -8.87 -0.27 22.06
C PRO A 176 -10.22 -0.80 22.61
N SER A 177 -11.29 -0.81 21.81
CA SER A 177 -12.61 -1.28 22.22
C SER A 177 -13.28 -2.05 21.09
N LEU A 178 -13.92 -3.17 21.44
CA LEU A 178 -14.69 -3.98 20.50
C LEU A 178 -15.95 -3.21 20.09
N ALA A 179 -16.09 -2.92 18.80
CA ALA A 179 -17.34 -2.41 18.23
C ALA A 179 -18.14 -3.57 17.61
N PRO A 180 -19.48 -3.48 17.57
CA PRO A 180 -20.33 -4.54 17.02
C PRO A 180 -20.29 -4.65 15.49
N ARG A 181 -19.58 -3.73 14.81
CA ARG A 181 -19.46 -3.68 13.36
C ARG A 181 -17.98 -3.69 12.99
N THR A 182 -17.68 -4.18 11.80
CA THR A 182 -16.35 -4.09 11.21
C THR A 182 -16.24 -2.92 10.25
N CYS A 183 -15.07 -2.29 10.17
CA CYS A 183 -14.76 -1.32 9.13
C CYS A 183 -14.38 -2.01 7.82
N THR A 184 -14.52 -1.29 6.72
CA THR A 184 -13.90 -1.60 5.43
C THR A 184 -12.64 -0.73 5.23
N LEU A 185 -11.79 -1.02 4.24
CA LEU A 185 -10.50 -0.38 4.06
C LEU A 185 -10.37 0.22 2.66
N ALA A 186 -9.94 1.47 2.59
CA ALA A 186 -9.32 2.10 1.43
C ALA A 186 -8.02 2.78 1.88
N GLY A 187 -7.35 3.49 0.98
CA GLY A 187 -6.11 4.19 1.32
C GLY A 187 -5.10 4.20 0.19
N ASP A 188 -3.90 4.66 0.51
CA ASP A 188 -2.79 4.76 -0.43
C ASP A 188 -2.52 3.38 -1.07
N LEU A 189 -2.60 3.27 -2.39
CA LEU A 189 -2.40 2.01 -3.11
C LEU A 189 -1.00 1.44 -2.82
N SER A 190 0.01 2.30 -2.71
CA SER A 190 1.38 1.90 -2.37
C SER A 190 1.46 1.25 -0.99
N VAL A 191 0.67 1.72 -0.03
CA VAL A 191 0.60 1.14 1.32
C VAL A 191 -0.15 -0.18 1.27
N LEU A 192 -1.33 -0.24 0.65
CA LEU A 192 -2.13 -1.47 0.57
C LEU A 192 -1.38 -2.61 -0.15
N VAL A 193 -0.74 -2.30 -1.27
CA VAL A 193 0.13 -3.25 -2.00
C VAL A 193 1.31 -3.67 -1.14
N GLY A 194 1.93 -2.74 -0.41
CA GLY A 194 3.01 -3.04 0.52
C GLY A 194 2.59 -4.00 1.62
N LEU A 195 1.47 -3.77 2.29
CA LEU A 195 0.96 -4.64 3.35
C LEU A 195 0.77 -6.08 2.84
N ILE A 196 0.20 -6.25 1.64
CA ILE A 196 0.07 -7.57 1.01
C ILE A 196 1.43 -8.17 0.70
N ALA A 197 2.36 -7.40 0.13
CA ALA A 197 3.71 -7.87 -0.19
C ALA A 197 4.49 -8.33 1.07
N PHE A 198 4.29 -7.66 2.21
CA PHE A 198 4.87 -8.04 3.50
C PHE A 198 4.33 -9.37 4.04
N SER A 199 3.10 -9.75 3.68
CA SER A 199 2.47 -10.99 4.15
C SER A 199 3.10 -12.28 3.60
N ALA A 200 3.93 -12.18 2.55
CA ALA A 200 4.58 -13.31 1.89
C ALA A 200 6.09 -13.11 1.76
N ASP A 201 6.84 -14.16 1.45
CA ASP A 201 8.27 -14.08 1.17
C ASP A 201 8.61 -13.13 0.00
N PRO A 202 9.77 -12.43 0.02
CA PRO A 202 10.18 -11.49 -1.03
C PRO A 202 10.07 -12.02 -2.45
N SER A 203 10.45 -13.27 -2.68
CA SER A 203 10.41 -13.93 -3.99
C SER A 203 8.98 -14.19 -4.51
N THR A 204 7.98 -14.11 -3.63
CA THR A 204 6.56 -14.38 -3.95
C THR A 204 5.66 -13.16 -3.77
N ALA A 205 6.21 -11.98 -3.47
CA ALA A 205 5.47 -10.76 -3.18
C ALA A 205 4.46 -10.38 -4.29
N ILE A 206 4.86 -10.46 -5.56
CA ILE A 206 3.95 -10.20 -6.70
C ILE A 206 2.79 -11.18 -6.74
N ARG A 207 3.05 -12.48 -6.49
CA ARG A 207 2.00 -13.49 -6.43
C ARG A 207 1.07 -13.27 -5.24
N ALA A 208 1.57 -12.76 -4.11
CA ALA A 208 0.75 -12.38 -2.96
C ALA A 208 -0.22 -11.25 -3.33
N VAL A 209 0.28 -10.23 -4.04
CA VAL A 209 -0.56 -9.13 -4.57
C VAL A 209 -1.62 -9.66 -5.53
N ASP A 210 -1.26 -10.54 -6.47
CA ASP A 210 -2.23 -11.14 -7.40
C ASP A 210 -3.35 -11.93 -6.70
N GLN A 211 -3.00 -12.72 -5.68
CA GLN A 211 -3.96 -13.54 -4.94
C GLN A 211 -4.86 -12.72 -4.01
N SER A 212 -4.35 -11.60 -3.46
CA SER A 212 -5.04 -10.87 -2.38
C SER A 212 -5.66 -9.56 -2.82
N PHE A 213 -5.05 -8.86 -3.79
CA PHE A 213 -5.54 -7.57 -4.28
C PHE A 213 -6.66 -7.79 -5.30
N ARG A 214 -7.89 -7.91 -4.77
CA ARG A 214 -9.13 -8.01 -5.55
C ARG A 214 -9.05 -9.01 -6.72
N PRO A 215 -8.82 -10.31 -6.45
CA PRO A 215 -8.77 -11.34 -7.50
C PRO A 215 -10.07 -11.39 -8.33
N ASN A 216 -11.20 -11.11 -7.67
CA ASN A 216 -12.48 -10.83 -8.32
C ASN A 216 -12.77 -9.31 -8.30
N PRO A 217 -12.70 -8.59 -9.44
CA PRO A 217 -12.95 -7.15 -9.53
C PRO A 217 -14.43 -6.76 -9.30
N ALA A 218 -15.35 -7.74 -9.23
CA ALA A 218 -16.72 -7.50 -8.81
C ALA A 218 -16.92 -7.59 -7.27
N SER A 219 -15.87 -7.91 -6.52
CA SER A 219 -15.90 -8.04 -5.05
C SER A 219 -14.82 -7.17 -4.41
N THR A 220 -15.09 -6.66 -3.21
CA THR A 220 -14.10 -6.00 -2.35
C THR A 220 -13.59 -6.92 -1.25
N ARG A 221 -14.14 -8.13 -1.10
CA ARG A 221 -13.72 -9.04 -0.02
C ARG A 221 -12.22 -9.34 -0.14
N PHE A 222 -11.46 -9.07 0.92
CA PHE A 222 -10.05 -9.42 0.95
C PHE A 222 -9.87 -10.95 0.93
N HIS A 223 -8.91 -11.42 0.16
CA HIS A 223 -8.59 -12.84 0.05
C HIS A 223 -7.18 -13.09 0.60
N PRO A 224 -7.04 -13.69 1.78
CA PRO A 224 -5.74 -14.05 2.31
C PRO A 224 -4.97 -14.96 1.33
N ASN A 225 -3.71 -14.67 1.06
CA ASN A 225 -2.87 -15.56 0.25
C ASN A 225 -2.41 -16.76 1.08
N GLN A 226 -2.04 -17.85 0.40
CA GLN A 226 -1.58 -19.09 1.06
C GLN A 226 -0.07 -19.32 0.86
N LEU A 227 0.66 -18.24 0.59
CA LEU A 227 2.08 -18.32 0.27
C LEU A 227 2.92 -18.45 1.54
N PRO A 228 4.17 -18.93 1.43
CA PRO A 228 5.13 -18.89 2.52
C PRO A 228 5.25 -17.48 3.10
N LYS A 229 5.09 -17.36 4.42
CA LYS A 229 5.17 -16.09 5.15
C LYS A 229 6.63 -15.78 5.49
N TYR A 230 7.03 -14.52 5.30
CA TYR A 230 8.32 -14.06 5.79
C TYR A 230 8.33 -14.04 7.33
N PRO A 231 9.44 -14.42 8.00
CA PRO A 231 9.50 -14.42 9.46
C PRO A 231 9.23 -13.03 10.06
N GLN A 232 8.19 -12.90 10.88
CA GLN A 232 7.79 -11.62 11.49
C GLN A 232 8.74 -11.13 12.59
N ASN A 233 9.68 -11.97 13.03
CA ASN A 233 10.72 -11.59 13.98
C ASN A 233 11.95 -10.94 13.31
N LEU A 234 11.96 -10.79 11.99
CA LEU A 234 13.05 -10.17 11.24
C LEU A 234 12.63 -8.80 10.69
N PHE A 235 13.56 -7.85 10.69
CA PHE A 235 13.39 -6.59 9.98
C PHE A 235 13.28 -6.82 8.47
N ARG A 236 12.37 -6.09 7.83
CA ARG A 236 12.21 -6.11 6.37
C ARG A 236 11.81 -4.74 5.86
N GLY A 237 12.45 -4.31 4.78
CA GLY A 237 12.21 -3.04 4.11
C GLY A 237 11.77 -3.22 2.67
N MET A 238 10.86 -2.38 2.22
CA MET A 238 10.41 -2.31 0.82
C MET A 238 10.20 -0.89 0.36
N ILE A 239 10.34 -0.66 -0.94
CA ILE A 239 9.80 0.51 -1.62
C ILE A 239 8.75 0.02 -2.60
N ILE A 240 7.54 0.57 -2.45
CA ILE A 240 6.41 0.31 -3.33
C ILE A 240 6.19 1.53 -4.20
N GLU A 241 6.24 1.35 -5.51
CA GLU A 241 5.95 2.41 -6.46
C GLU A 241 4.65 2.09 -7.19
N ILE A 242 3.76 3.07 -7.24
CA ILE A 242 2.52 3.03 -7.99
C ILE A 242 2.63 4.00 -9.16
N GLY A 243 2.24 3.54 -10.34
CA GLY A 243 2.15 4.36 -11.54
C GLY A 243 0.83 4.13 -12.27
N TYR A 244 0.63 4.88 -13.34
CA TYR A 244 -0.55 4.78 -14.19
C TYR A 244 -0.20 5.13 -15.63
N ASP A 245 -0.98 4.62 -16.58
CA ASP A 245 -0.92 5.05 -17.98
C ASP A 245 -1.98 6.16 -18.15
N PRO A 246 -1.57 7.41 -18.44
CA PRO A 246 -2.51 8.54 -18.58
C PRO A 246 -3.48 8.38 -19.75
N PHE A 247 -3.24 7.46 -20.69
CA PHE A 247 -4.18 7.14 -21.75
C PHE A 247 -5.32 6.20 -21.30
N VAL A 248 -5.17 5.56 -20.14
CA VAL A 248 -6.11 4.55 -19.63
C VAL A 248 -6.85 5.04 -18.40
N VAL A 249 -6.16 5.73 -17.48
CA VAL A 249 -6.73 6.22 -16.22
C VAL A 249 -6.14 7.57 -15.86
N THR A 250 -6.94 8.43 -15.25
CA THR A 250 -6.47 9.73 -14.75
C THR A 250 -5.86 9.62 -13.35
N GLU A 251 -4.95 10.54 -13.02
CA GLU A 251 -4.42 10.68 -11.66
C GLU A 251 -5.55 10.90 -10.63
N ALA A 252 -6.54 11.71 -11.01
CA ALA A 252 -7.67 12.04 -10.18
C ALA A 252 -8.52 10.81 -9.84
N GLU A 253 -8.80 9.93 -10.80
CA GLU A 253 -9.55 8.69 -10.55
C GLU A 253 -8.86 7.81 -9.51
N LEU A 254 -7.54 7.60 -9.62
CA LEU A 254 -6.79 6.80 -8.66
C LEU A 254 -6.78 7.45 -7.28
N ARG A 255 -6.56 8.77 -7.19
CA ARG A 255 -6.61 9.49 -5.90
C ARG A 255 -7.99 9.41 -5.24
N GLN A 256 -9.06 9.54 -6.01
CA GLN A 256 -10.41 9.42 -5.48
C GLN A 256 -10.71 7.99 -4.98
N TRP A 257 -10.10 6.98 -5.60
CA TRP A 257 -10.17 5.60 -5.13
C TRP A 257 -9.39 5.40 -3.83
N GLU A 258 -8.16 5.91 -3.75
CA GLU A 258 -7.34 5.93 -2.51
C GLU A 258 -8.09 6.63 -1.36
N ASP A 259 -8.77 7.75 -1.64
CA ASP A 259 -9.56 8.53 -0.68
C ASP A 259 -10.88 7.84 -0.26
N GLY A 260 -11.20 6.66 -0.79
CA GLY A 260 -12.43 5.94 -0.51
C GLY A 260 -13.70 6.63 -1.03
N ARG A 261 -13.59 7.56 -1.99
CA ARG A 261 -14.76 8.26 -2.56
C ARG A 261 -15.66 7.33 -3.36
N TRP A 262 -15.08 6.25 -3.87
CA TRP A 262 -15.78 5.21 -4.62
C TRP A 262 -16.12 3.97 -3.75
N GLY A 263 -16.04 4.11 -2.42
CA GLY A 263 -16.22 3.01 -1.48
C GLY A 263 -14.89 2.38 -1.07
N GLU A 264 -14.97 1.19 -0.50
CA GLU A 264 -13.81 0.45 -0.04
C GLU A 264 -13.01 -0.20 -1.18
N ILE A 265 -11.72 -0.40 -0.93
CA ILE A 265 -10.88 -1.30 -1.72
C ILE A 265 -11.00 -2.72 -1.18
N PHE A 266 -11.00 -2.86 0.16
CA PHE A 266 -11.16 -4.13 0.86
C PHE A 266 -12.32 -4.12 1.86
N SER A 267 -13.13 -5.17 1.84
CA SER A 267 -14.10 -5.52 2.89
C SER A 267 -13.70 -6.77 3.66
#